data_AF-A0A7S2UM02-F1
#
_entry.id   AF-A0A7S2UM02-F1
#
_cell.length_a   1.000
_cell.length_b   1.000
_cell.length_c   1.000
_cell.angle_alpha   90.00
_cell.angle_beta   90.00
_cell.angle_gamma   90.00
#
_symmetry.space_group_name_H-M   'P 1'
#
loop_
_entity.id
_entity.type
_entity.pdbx_description
1 polymer ?
#
loop_
_entity_poly.entity_id
_entity_poly.type
_entity_poly.pdbx_seq_one_letter_code
_entity_poly.pdbx_strand_id
1 'polypeptide(L)'
;TPHNPTGKMFTREELTQIANIIKRNPHVIIIADEVYEHIVFDPETSPHIHMASLPGMFEHTLTLSSSGKTFSATGWKVGWAVGPENLVRAVTLVQQYVNFSAPTPNQD
;
A
#
# COMPACT_ATOMS: atom_id res chain seq x y z
N THR A 1 1.34 5.42 -4.17
CA THR A 1 0.78 6.29 -5.24
C THR A 1 -0.71 5.99 -5.32
N PRO A 2 -1.61 6.92 -5.70
CA PRO A 2 -1.38 8.35 -6.00
C PRO A 2 -0.62 9.10 -4.90
N HIS A 3 0.25 10.02 -5.25
CA HIS A 3 1.09 10.74 -4.29
C HIS A 3 0.37 11.95 -3.68
N ASN A 4 0.45 12.10 -2.36
CA ASN A 4 0.08 13.32 -1.64
C ASN A 4 1.37 14.08 -1.29
N PRO A 5 1.52 15.39 -1.61
CA PRO A 5 0.49 16.35 -2.02
C PRO A 5 0.32 16.58 -3.51
N THR A 6 1.13 15.96 -4.37
CA THR A 6 1.21 16.38 -5.78
C THR A 6 0.13 15.77 -6.69
N GLY A 7 -0.61 14.77 -6.22
CA GLY A 7 -1.53 13.98 -7.04
C GLY A 7 -0.83 13.05 -8.04
N LYS A 8 0.51 12.91 -8.00
CA LYS A 8 1.25 12.15 -9.01
C LYS A 8 0.87 10.66 -9.00
N MET A 9 0.40 10.20 -10.15
CA MET A 9 0.36 8.78 -10.53
C MET A 9 1.76 8.35 -10.97
N PHE A 10 2.28 7.27 -10.39
CA PHE A 10 3.53 6.68 -10.87
C PHE A 10 3.24 5.83 -12.08
N THR A 11 4.02 6.01 -13.15
CA THR A 11 3.84 5.19 -14.36
C THR A 11 4.44 3.80 -14.16
N ARG A 12 4.07 2.86 -15.03
CA ARG A 12 4.65 1.51 -15.04
C ARG A 12 6.17 1.55 -15.19
N GLU A 13 6.68 2.45 -16.01
CA GLU A 13 8.10 2.63 -16.27
C GLU A 13 8.84 3.08 -15.01
N GLU A 14 8.29 4.07 -14.29
CA GLU A 14 8.86 4.57 -13.03
C GLU A 14 8.87 3.46 -11.96
N LEU A 15 7.76 2.75 -11.79
CA LEU A 15 7.67 1.62 -10.85
C LEU A 15 8.63 0.48 -11.23
N THR A 16 8.82 0.23 -12.53
CA THR A 16 9.77 -0.79 -13.02
C THR A 16 11.21 -0.39 -12.72
N GLN A 17 11.56 0.89 -12.81
CA GLN A 17 12.88 1.37 -12.40
C GLN A 17 13.13 1.13 -10.91
N ILE A 18 12.13 1.41 -10.05
CA ILE A 18 12.18 1.09 -8.62
C ILE A 18 12.34 -0.42 -8.42
N ALA A 19 11.55 -1.24 -9.10
CA ALA A 19 11.63 -2.70 -9.03
C ALA A 19 13.04 -3.22 -9.36
N ASN A 20 13.68 -2.66 -10.39
CA ASN A 20 15.04 -3.03 -10.78
C ASN A 20 16.11 -2.63 -9.74
N ILE A 21 15.87 -1.60 -8.94
CA ILE A 21 16.73 -1.27 -7.79
C ILE A 21 16.54 -2.32 -6.69
N ILE A 22 15.30 -2.66 -6.35
CA ILE A 22 15.00 -3.64 -5.29
C ILE A 22 15.51 -5.03 -5.63
N LYS A 23 15.38 -5.47 -6.89
CA LYS A 23 15.91 -6.76 -7.37
C LYS A 23 17.43 -6.89 -7.19
N ARG A 24 18.16 -5.78 -7.22
CA ARG A 24 19.61 -5.75 -6.94
C ARG A 24 19.93 -5.67 -5.44
N ASN A 25 18.94 -5.38 -4.60
CA ASN A 25 19.07 -5.16 -3.16
C ASN A 25 17.95 -5.91 -2.41
N PRO A 26 17.98 -7.26 -2.36
CA PRO A 26 16.87 -8.07 -1.88
C PRO A 26 16.55 -7.90 -0.39
N HIS A 27 17.43 -7.25 0.38
CA HIS A 27 17.22 -6.91 1.79
C HIS A 27 16.37 -5.64 1.97
N VAL A 28 16.11 -4.87 0.91
CA VAL A 28 15.29 -3.68 0.95
C VAL A 28 13.81 -4.06 0.77
N ILE A 29 12.97 -3.49 1.61
CA ILE A 29 11.52 -3.62 1.54
C ILE A 29 10.89 -2.32 1.03
N ILE A 30 9.72 -2.43 0.40
CA ILE A 30 8.88 -1.30 0.00
C ILE A 30 7.67 -1.25 0.92
N ILE A 31 7.42 -0.06 1.48
CA ILE A 31 6.13 0.28 2.06
C ILE A 31 5.39 1.10 1.00
N ALA A 32 4.40 0.49 0.37
CA ALA A 32 3.61 1.13 -0.67
C ALA A 32 2.36 1.77 -0.04
N ASP A 33 2.42 3.07 0.24
CA ASP A 33 1.25 3.84 0.63
C ASP A 33 0.35 4.10 -0.58
N GLU A 34 -0.77 3.38 -0.63
CA GLU A 34 -1.73 3.36 -1.72
C GLU A 34 -3.14 3.70 -1.24
N VAL A 35 -3.26 4.44 -0.13
CA VAL A 35 -4.57 4.85 0.44
C VAL A 35 -5.45 5.64 -0.54
N TYR A 36 -4.89 6.19 -1.61
CA TYR A 36 -5.62 6.92 -2.64
C TYR A 36 -5.88 6.09 -3.91
N GLU A 37 -5.65 4.78 -3.91
CA GLU A 37 -5.74 3.89 -5.10
C GLU A 37 -7.05 4.00 -5.91
N HIS A 38 -8.15 4.42 -5.28
CA HIS A 38 -9.45 4.61 -5.93
C HIS A 38 -9.73 6.06 -6.39
N ILE A 39 -8.87 7.02 -6.05
CA ILE A 39 -8.99 8.43 -6.48
C ILE A 39 -8.12 8.65 -7.72
N VAL A 40 -8.60 8.16 -8.86
CA VAL A 40 -7.93 8.23 -10.17
C VAL A 40 -8.84 8.97 -11.16
N PHE A 41 -8.35 10.06 -11.73
CA PHE A 41 -9.17 10.92 -12.61
C PHE A 41 -9.19 10.46 -14.07
N ASP A 42 -8.03 10.02 -14.60
CA ASP A 42 -7.89 9.58 -15.99
C ASP A 42 -7.39 8.13 -16.09
N PRO A 43 -8.19 7.13 -15.68
CA PRO A 43 -7.73 5.75 -15.52
C PRO A 43 -7.29 5.09 -16.84
N GLU A 44 -7.75 5.58 -17.99
CA GLU A 44 -7.32 5.07 -19.30
C GLU A 44 -5.87 5.43 -19.63
N THR A 45 -5.39 6.59 -19.16
CA THR A 45 -4.05 7.10 -19.47
C THR A 45 -3.09 7.00 -18.29
N SER A 46 -3.62 7.11 -17.07
CA SER A 46 -2.87 7.13 -15.81
C SER A 46 -3.54 6.23 -14.75
N PRO A 47 -3.66 4.91 -15.01
CA PRO A 47 -4.24 3.98 -14.05
C PRO A 47 -3.38 3.88 -12.78
N HIS A 48 -4.01 3.53 -11.65
CA HIS A 48 -3.27 3.06 -10.48
C HIS A 48 -2.61 1.71 -10.79
N ILE A 49 -1.36 1.54 -10.34
CA ILE A 49 -0.60 0.29 -10.50
C ILE A 49 0.03 -0.03 -9.16
N HIS A 50 -0.40 -1.16 -8.58
CA HIS A 50 0.20 -1.65 -7.34
C HIS A 50 1.66 -2.02 -7.56
N MET A 51 2.55 -1.54 -6.69
CA MET A 51 3.96 -1.95 -6.74
C MET A 51 4.11 -3.47 -6.59
N ALA A 52 3.29 -4.08 -5.73
CA ALA A 52 3.26 -5.51 -5.47
C ALA A 52 2.83 -6.36 -6.69
N SER A 53 2.18 -5.76 -7.70
CA SER A 53 1.75 -6.47 -8.92
C SER A 53 2.88 -6.66 -9.94
N LEU A 54 4.00 -5.97 -9.77
CA LEU A 54 5.13 -6.11 -10.67
C LEU A 54 5.87 -7.45 -10.44
N PRO A 55 6.48 -8.04 -11.49
CA PRO A 55 7.13 -9.35 -11.37
C PRO A 55 8.22 -9.37 -10.30
N GLY A 56 8.06 -10.25 -9.30
CA GLY A 56 8.99 -10.43 -8.18
C GLY A 56 8.98 -9.31 -7.15
N MET A 57 7.91 -8.51 -7.08
CA MET A 57 7.82 -7.39 -6.14
C MET A 57 6.89 -7.66 -4.97
N PHE A 58 6.01 -8.67 -5.05
CA PHE A 58 5.13 -9.04 -3.95
C PHE A 58 5.94 -9.39 -2.69
N GLU A 59 7.00 -10.17 -2.83
CA GLU A 59 7.87 -10.65 -1.75
C GLU A 59 8.60 -9.52 -1.00
N HIS A 60 8.67 -8.32 -1.60
CA HIS A 60 9.36 -7.16 -1.05
C HIS A 60 8.41 -6.03 -0.64
N THR A 61 7.11 -6.15 -0.88
CA THR A 61 6.17 -5.02 -0.74
C THR A 61 5.14 -5.28 0.34
N LEU A 62 5.00 -4.31 1.24
CA LEU A 62 3.84 -4.17 2.12
C LEU A 62 2.99 -2.99 1.62
N THR A 63 1.85 -3.30 1.01
CA THR A 63 0.87 -2.32 0.52
C THR A 63 -0.04 -1.90 1.66
N LEU A 64 -0.22 -0.59 1.83
CA LEU A 64 -1.10 0.02 2.83
C LEU A 64 -2.27 0.71 2.14
N SER A 65 -3.47 0.55 2.69
CA SER A 65 -4.66 1.28 2.25
C SER A 65 -5.60 1.63 3.42
N SER A 66 -6.63 2.43 3.16
CA SER A 66 -7.47 3.04 4.20
C SER A 66 -8.93 3.18 3.80
N SER A 67 -9.83 2.72 4.68
CA SER A 67 -11.27 2.92 4.53
C SER A 67 -11.65 4.40 4.53
N GLY A 68 -10.89 5.23 5.26
CA GLY A 68 -11.16 6.65 5.37
C GLY A 68 -10.98 7.41 4.05
N LYS A 69 -10.14 6.89 3.15
CA LYS A 69 -9.94 7.45 1.80
C LYS A 69 -10.82 6.74 0.78
N THR A 70 -10.91 5.42 0.84
CA THR A 70 -11.76 4.62 -0.06
C THR A 70 -13.24 4.98 0.04
N PHE A 71 -13.76 5.19 1.25
CA PHE A 71 -15.18 5.43 1.50
C PHE A 71 -15.51 6.84 2.00
N SER A 72 -14.55 7.77 1.93
CA SER A 72 -14.69 9.13 2.50
C SER A 72 -15.06 9.16 4.00
N ALA A 73 -14.79 8.07 4.73
CA ALA A 73 -15.14 7.88 6.13
C ALA A 73 -13.94 8.09 7.07
N THR A 74 -13.26 9.24 6.97
CA THR A 74 -11.98 9.48 7.68
C THR A 74 -12.06 9.31 9.20
N GLY A 75 -13.25 9.49 9.79
CA GLY A 75 -13.50 9.29 11.22
C GLY A 75 -13.47 7.83 11.68
N TRP A 76 -13.58 6.84 10.78
CA TRP A 76 -13.57 5.43 11.16
C TRP A 76 -12.19 4.93 11.59
N LYS A 77 -11.13 5.57 11.08
CA LYS A 77 -9.72 5.26 11.39
C LYS A 77 -9.39 3.76 11.20
N VAL A 78 -9.94 3.16 10.15
CA VAL A 78 -9.62 1.78 9.74
C VAL A 78 -8.73 1.80 8.49
N GLY A 79 -7.75 0.92 8.48
CA GLY A 79 -6.84 0.68 7.37
C GLY A 79 -6.28 -0.73 7.47
N TRP A 80 -5.55 -1.15 6.44
CA TRP A 80 -5.04 -2.51 6.35
C TRP A 80 -3.67 -2.52 5.65
N ALA A 81 -2.95 -3.61 5.89
CA ALA A 81 -1.68 -3.90 5.26
C ALA A 81 -1.76 -5.26 4.54
N VAL A 82 -1.33 -5.30 3.29
CA VAL A 82 -1.29 -6.51 2.46
C VAL A 82 0.13 -6.74 2.00
N GLY A 83 0.63 -7.96 2.14
CA GLY A 83 1.99 -8.30 1.74
C GLY A 83 2.32 -9.76 2.04
N PRO A 84 3.59 -10.15 1.88
CA PRO A 84 4.04 -11.50 2.19
C PRO A 84 3.98 -11.76 3.70
N GLU A 85 3.81 -13.03 4.07
CA GLU A 85 3.54 -13.46 5.45
C GLU A 85 4.55 -12.88 6.46
N ASN A 86 5.83 -12.88 6.13
CA ASN A 86 6.89 -12.39 7.01
C ASN A 86 6.74 -10.89 7.34
N LEU A 87 6.31 -10.06 6.37
CA LEU A 87 6.11 -8.63 6.58
C LEU A 87 4.80 -8.36 7.34
N VAL A 88 3.71 -9.03 6.97
CA VAL A 88 2.42 -8.91 7.67
C VAL A 88 2.57 -9.35 9.12
N ARG A 89 3.24 -10.48 9.37
CA ARG A 89 3.51 -10.98 10.72
C ARG A 89 4.28 -9.97 11.57
N ALA A 90 5.26 -9.28 11.00
CA ALA A 90 6.00 -8.25 11.73
C ALA A 90 5.08 -7.10 12.18
N VAL A 91 4.16 -6.65 11.31
CA VAL A 91 3.17 -5.61 11.65
C VAL A 91 2.20 -6.11 12.71
N THR A 92 1.66 -7.32 12.56
CA THR A 92 0.71 -7.90 13.53
C THR A 92 1.34 -8.09 14.91
N LEU A 93 2.60 -8.51 14.97
CA LEU A 93 3.34 -8.62 16.24
C LEU A 93 3.43 -7.26 16.95
N VAL A 94 3.75 -6.19 16.23
CA VAL A 94 3.75 -4.84 16.83
C VAL A 94 2.36 -4.42 17.27
N GLN A 95 1.34 -4.62 16.42
CA GLN A 95 -0.04 -4.27 16.71
C GLN A 95 -0.54 -4.93 18.01
N GLN A 96 -0.18 -6.20 18.24
CA GLN A 96 -0.52 -6.95 19.45
C GLN A 96 -0.10 -6.22 20.75
N TYR A 97 1.01 -5.48 20.74
CA TYR A 97 1.53 -4.78 21.92
C TYR A 97 1.22 -3.28 21.95
N VAL A 98 0.66 -2.71 20.88
CA VAL A 98 0.31 -1.29 20.82
C VAL A 98 -1.18 -1.05 21.00
N ASN A 99 -2.02 -1.62 20.13
CA ASN A 99 -3.48 -1.41 20.13
C ASN A 99 -4.27 -2.71 20.32
N PHE A 100 -3.63 -3.87 20.15
CA PHE A 100 -4.20 -5.21 20.13
C PHE A 100 -5.20 -5.46 18.98
N SER A 101 -6.28 -4.69 18.90
CA SER A 101 -7.37 -4.86 17.94
C SER A 101 -7.88 -3.53 17.38
N ALA A 102 -8.41 -3.55 16.16
CA ALA A 102 -9.20 -2.45 15.63
C ALA A 102 -10.62 -2.43 16.26
N PRO A 103 -11.35 -1.29 16.23
CA PRO A 103 -12.72 -1.21 16.73
C PRO A 103 -13.65 -2.17 15.97
N THR A 104 -14.30 -3.09 16.67
CA THR A 104 -15.20 -4.10 16.07
C THR A 104 -16.33 -3.50 15.22
N PRO A 105 -17.05 -2.44 15.65
CA PRO A 105 -18.14 -1.88 14.85
C PRO A 105 -17.72 -1.27 13.51
N ASN A 106 -16.42 -1.03 13.29
CA ASN A 106 -15.90 -0.40 12.08
C ASN A 106 -15.28 -1.42 11.10
N GLN A 107 -15.39 -2.73 11.37
CA GLN A 107 -14.75 -3.80 10.59
C GLN A 107 -15.70 -4.55 9.64
N ASP A 108 -17.02 -4.31 9.72
CA ASP A 108 -18.06 -4.94 8.87
C ASP A 108 -18.58 -3.98 7.79
#